data_AF-A0A914QZL3-F1
#
_entry.id   AF-A0A914QZL3-F1
#
_cell.length_a   1.000
_cell.length_b   1.000
_cell.length_c   1.000
_cell.angle_alpha   90.00
_cell.angle_beta   90.00
_cell.angle_gamma   90.00
#
_symmetry.space_group_name_H-M   'P 1'
#
loop_
_entity.id
_entity.type
_entity.pdbx_description
1 polymer ?
#
loop_
_entity_poly.entity_id
_entity_poly.type
_entity_poly.pdbx_seq_one_letter_code
_entity_poly.pdbx_strand_id
1 'polypeptide(L)'
;MSLFSLRIQILILSILIYIIFPINCQLQGLAKQQTCLLRCVAFCLTKGNGENELQACEQRCKPYGEPGLCSSDRCWRKCRDLDDINPRPNKPDEKMKPIDNFTFIYDEQYLLSISWNPVPNADIYVVVHWATNSILQYSQIITTSPFLHNFTFSPHNLCQENAVQVVPISGIYGTGPMSEQNVIPPPRPQISPRLKLLSMIYEPKKYVAQNYEANGTITIKFGYEPSAWPLGDGDLEVIPMFHMMLCAEPDLTQAVPVPEFSKGKDQYTIEGQVGSDMMYRKCKFIYSIQEVHSDQCDISEYVHAKTDDFGNVEISMYQIVQKVLSLFEFFLHLAKCSSQGKK
;
A
#
# COMPACT_ATOMS: atom_id res chain seq x y z
N MET A 1 37.73 -9.77 48.88
CA MET A 1 37.13 -10.27 47.63
C MET A 1 36.63 -9.07 46.84
N SER A 2 37.21 -8.87 45.66
CA SER A 2 37.25 -7.57 44.98
C SER A 2 35.93 -7.24 44.27
N LEU A 3 35.54 -5.96 44.32
CA LEU A 3 34.42 -5.35 43.58
C LEU A 3 34.45 -5.68 42.07
N PHE A 4 35.61 -6.06 41.54
CA PHE A 4 35.79 -6.52 40.17
C PHE A 4 35.06 -7.83 39.87
N SER A 5 35.05 -8.79 40.80
CA SER A 5 34.39 -10.09 40.62
C SER A 5 32.87 -9.94 40.55
N LEU A 6 32.30 -9.01 41.31
CA LEU A 6 30.86 -8.77 41.35
C LEU A 6 30.37 -8.12 40.05
N ARG A 7 31.13 -7.16 39.50
CA ARG A 7 30.78 -6.51 38.24
C ARG A 7 30.82 -7.47 37.06
N ILE A 8 31.80 -8.38 37.01
CA ILE A 8 31.89 -9.41 35.98
C ILE A 8 30.73 -10.40 36.08
N GLN A 9 30.35 -10.80 37.30
CA GLN A 9 29.18 -11.68 37.50
C GLN A 9 27.87 -11.03 37.06
N ILE A 10 27.67 -9.73 37.35
CA ILE A 10 26.46 -9.00 36.91
C ILE A 10 26.41 -8.88 35.38
N LEU A 11 27.55 -8.60 34.73
CA LEU A 11 27.65 -8.47 33.27
C LEU A 11 27.43 -9.82 32.56
N ILE A 12 27.93 -10.91 33.14
CA ILE A 12 27.67 -12.26 32.64
C ILE A 12 26.20 -12.64 32.83
N LEU A 13 25.57 -12.25 33.96
CA LEU A 13 24.14 -12.51 34.21
C LEU A 13 23.24 -11.72 33.24
N SER A 14 23.57 -10.46 32.95
CA SER A 14 22.79 -9.65 32.00
C SER A 14 22.95 -10.14 30.55
N ILE A 15 24.13 -10.62 30.17
CA ILE A 15 24.36 -11.26 28.87
C ILE A 15 23.61 -12.61 28.80
N LEU A 16 23.62 -13.42 29.87
CA LEU A 16 22.86 -14.67 29.93
C LEU A 16 21.34 -14.45 29.89
N ILE A 17 20.82 -13.41 30.54
CA ILE A 17 19.39 -13.04 30.46
C ILE A 17 19.03 -12.61 29.03
N TYR A 18 19.94 -11.94 28.31
CA TYR A 18 19.74 -11.55 26.90
C TYR A 18 19.83 -12.73 25.92
N ILE A 19 20.65 -13.76 26.23
CA ILE A 19 20.81 -14.96 25.39
C ILE A 19 19.71 -16.01 25.67
N ILE A 20 19.15 -16.05 26.89
CA ILE A 20 18.09 -17.01 27.28
C ILE A 20 16.68 -16.49 26.96
N PHE A 21 16.51 -15.21 26.61
CA PHE A 21 15.28 -14.70 25.99
C PHE A 21 15.45 -14.64 24.47
N PRO A 22 15.33 -15.75 23.71
CA PRO A 22 14.92 -15.60 22.34
C PRO A 22 13.54 -14.95 22.38
N ILE A 23 13.44 -13.72 21.87
CA ILE A 23 12.18 -13.05 21.57
C ILE A 23 11.57 -13.78 20.36
N ASN A 24 11.18 -15.03 20.57
CA ASN A 24 10.23 -15.75 19.73
C ASN A 24 8.91 -15.77 20.50
N CYS A 25 8.37 -14.57 20.73
CA CYS A 25 6.98 -14.43 21.11
C CYS A 25 6.14 -14.57 19.83
N GLN A 26 6.12 -15.76 19.24
CA GLN A 26 5.02 -16.12 18.33
C GLN A 26 3.75 -16.06 19.16
N LEU A 27 2.68 -15.46 18.60
CA LEU A 27 1.38 -15.43 19.25
C LEU A 27 0.95 -16.90 19.47
N GLN A 28 1.11 -17.41 20.70
CA GLN A 28 0.83 -18.81 21.03
C GLN A 28 -0.68 -19.00 21.19
N GLY A 29 -1.39 -19.01 20.06
CA GLY A 29 -2.82 -19.28 19.99
C GLY A 29 -3.70 -18.26 20.70
N LEU A 30 -5.00 -18.53 20.69
CA LEU A 30 -6.00 -17.70 21.36
C LEU A 30 -5.99 -17.97 22.87
N ALA A 31 -6.23 -16.93 23.67
CA ALA A 31 -6.41 -17.10 25.12
C ALA A 31 -7.59 -18.04 25.43
N LYS A 32 -7.55 -18.74 26.57
CA LYS A 32 -8.60 -19.71 26.96
C LYS A 32 -10.00 -19.07 27.01
N GLN A 33 -10.10 -17.85 27.52
CA GLN A 33 -11.32 -17.06 27.56
C GLN A 33 -11.85 -16.75 26.16
N GLN A 34 -10.97 -16.28 25.27
CA GLN A 34 -11.31 -15.97 23.88
C GLN A 34 -11.77 -17.23 23.14
N THR A 35 -11.07 -18.35 23.37
CA THR A 35 -11.43 -19.65 22.79
C THR A 35 -12.86 -20.04 23.15
N CYS A 36 -13.26 -19.88 24.41
CA CYS A 36 -14.63 -20.22 24.85
C CYS A 36 -15.69 -19.25 24.34
N LEU A 37 -15.40 -17.95 24.33
CA LEU A 37 -16.26 -16.94 23.72
C LEU A 37 -16.52 -17.27 22.24
N LEU A 38 -15.45 -17.44 21.45
CA LEU A 38 -15.53 -17.69 20.01
C LEU A 38 -16.24 -19.00 19.69
N ARG A 39 -16.03 -20.03 20.50
CA ARG A 39 -16.74 -21.30 20.36
C ARG A 39 -18.23 -21.16 20.65
N CYS A 40 -18.61 -20.37 21.66
CA CYS A 40 -20.03 -20.06 21.90
C CYS A 40 -20.63 -19.31 20.70
N VAL A 41 -19.92 -18.31 20.17
CA VAL A 41 -20.39 -17.52 19.01
C VAL A 41 -20.60 -18.41 17.80
N ALA A 42 -19.61 -19.26 17.48
CA ALA A 42 -19.71 -20.25 16.42
C ALA A 42 -20.94 -21.16 16.60
N PHE A 43 -21.15 -21.70 17.81
CA PHE A 43 -22.33 -22.53 18.09
C PHE A 43 -23.65 -21.76 17.97
N CYS A 44 -23.69 -20.52 18.43
CA CYS A 44 -24.88 -19.67 18.32
C CYS A 44 -25.26 -19.46 16.85
N LEU A 45 -24.27 -19.22 15.98
CA LEU A 45 -24.48 -19.03 14.54
C LEU A 45 -24.94 -20.30 13.83
N THR A 46 -24.51 -21.49 14.26
CA THR A 46 -25.05 -22.75 13.68
C THR A 46 -26.54 -22.95 13.93
N LYS A 47 -27.13 -22.22 14.89
CA LYS A 47 -28.55 -22.32 15.25
C LYS A 47 -29.42 -21.25 14.60
N GLY A 48 -28.85 -20.29 13.88
CA GLY A 48 -29.62 -19.27 13.17
C GLY A 48 -29.03 -18.94 11.80
N ASN A 49 -29.52 -17.87 11.16
CA ASN A 49 -29.26 -17.55 9.76
C ASN A 49 -28.37 -16.30 9.60
N GLY A 50 -27.04 -16.47 9.60
CA GLY A 50 -26.07 -15.55 8.95
C GLY A 50 -25.62 -14.29 9.72
N GLU A 51 -24.92 -13.39 9.02
CA GLU A 51 -24.12 -12.25 9.56
C GLU A 51 -24.86 -11.28 10.48
N ASN A 52 -26.15 -11.01 10.25
CA ASN A 52 -26.98 -10.17 11.15
C ASN A 52 -27.09 -10.75 12.57
N GLU A 53 -26.79 -12.03 12.73
CA GLU A 53 -26.78 -12.72 14.02
C GLU A 53 -25.41 -12.73 14.69
N LEU A 54 -24.31 -12.41 13.99
CA LEU A 54 -22.96 -12.44 14.57
C LEU A 54 -22.86 -11.53 15.80
N GLN A 55 -23.28 -10.26 15.65
CA GLN A 55 -23.26 -9.31 16.76
C GLN A 55 -24.20 -9.74 17.90
N ALA A 56 -25.37 -10.30 17.57
CA ALA A 56 -26.30 -10.80 18.57
C ALA A 56 -25.73 -12.02 19.34
N CYS A 57 -25.03 -12.91 18.63
CA CYS A 57 -24.36 -14.08 19.20
C CYS A 57 -23.16 -13.66 20.07
N GLU A 58 -22.35 -12.70 19.64
CA GLU A 58 -21.26 -12.13 20.45
C GLU A 58 -21.78 -11.59 21.79
N GLN A 59 -22.89 -10.83 21.76
CA GLN A 59 -23.48 -10.30 22.99
C GLN A 59 -24.02 -11.41 23.91
N ARG A 60 -24.72 -12.41 23.36
CA ARG A 60 -25.21 -13.56 24.14
C ARG A 60 -24.09 -14.40 24.72
N CYS A 61 -22.97 -14.51 24.01
CA CYS A 61 -21.83 -15.33 24.39
C CYS A 61 -20.80 -14.61 25.26
N LYS A 62 -20.96 -13.30 25.49
CA LYS A 62 -20.09 -12.49 26.35
C LYS A 62 -19.72 -13.14 27.70
N PRO A 63 -20.64 -13.84 28.43
CA PRO A 63 -20.27 -14.51 29.68
C PRO A 63 -19.17 -15.57 29.53
N TYR A 64 -19.05 -16.21 28.36
CA TYR A 64 -18.01 -17.21 28.09
C TYR A 64 -16.62 -16.61 27.85
N GLY A 65 -16.52 -15.29 27.69
CA GLY A 65 -15.27 -14.54 27.58
C GLY A 65 -14.74 -14.01 28.92
N GLU A 66 -15.44 -14.24 30.04
CA GLU A 66 -15.05 -13.68 31.33
C GLU A 66 -13.85 -14.45 31.94
N PRO A 67 -12.84 -13.76 32.50
CA PRO A 67 -11.69 -14.41 33.14
C PRO A 67 -12.07 -15.37 34.27
N GLY A 68 -13.19 -15.11 34.94
CA GLY A 68 -13.73 -15.90 36.05
C GLY A 68 -14.61 -17.09 35.63
N LEU A 69 -14.82 -17.34 34.33
CA LEU A 69 -15.72 -18.40 33.87
C LEU A 69 -15.36 -19.79 34.45
N CYS A 70 -14.05 -20.08 34.55
CA CYS A 70 -13.54 -21.40 34.90
C CYS A 70 -12.34 -21.31 35.85
N SER A 71 -12.36 -22.13 36.90
CA SER A 71 -11.29 -22.23 37.91
C SER A 71 -10.28 -23.36 37.64
N SER A 72 -10.48 -24.17 36.60
CA SER A 72 -9.61 -25.31 36.26
C SER A 72 -9.46 -25.52 34.75
N ASP A 73 -8.35 -26.14 34.33
CA ASP A 73 -8.10 -26.46 32.92
C ASP A 73 -9.10 -27.44 32.30
N ARG A 74 -9.71 -28.29 33.13
CA ARG A 74 -10.77 -29.19 32.68
C ARG A 74 -12.03 -28.39 32.32
N CYS A 75 -12.37 -27.38 33.11
CA CYS A 75 -13.48 -26.47 32.82
C CYS A 75 -13.22 -25.66 31.54
N TRP A 76 -12.00 -25.11 31.38
CA TRP A 76 -11.64 -24.37 30.17
C TRP A 76 -11.70 -25.21 28.89
N ARG A 77 -11.32 -26.50 28.96
CA ARG A 77 -11.48 -27.42 27.82
C ARG A 77 -12.93 -27.63 27.42
N LYS A 78 -13.83 -27.69 28.39
CA LYS A 78 -15.28 -27.81 28.18
C LYS A 78 -15.98 -26.50 27.90
N CYS A 79 -15.32 -25.37 28.16
CA CYS A 79 -15.92 -24.05 28.25
C CYS A 79 -17.17 -24.04 29.14
N ARG A 80 -16.98 -24.44 30.41
CA ARG A 80 -18.03 -24.64 31.43
C ARG A 80 -19.00 -25.76 31.05
N ASP A 81 -20.10 -25.41 30.39
CA ASP A 81 -21.25 -26.25 30.03
C ASP A 81 -21.42 -26.41 28.51
N LEU A 82 -20.61 -25.73 27.69
CA LEU A 82 -20.71 -25.80 26.22
C LEU A 82 -20.57 -27.23 25.67
N ASP A 83 -19.64 -28.02 26.21
CA ASP A 83 -19.49 -29.44 25.82
C ASP A 83 -20.67 -30.31 26.27
N ASP A 84 -21.38 -29.93 27.33
CA ASP A 84 -22.53 -30.69 27.83
C ASP A 84 -23.79 -30.35 27.02
N ILE A 85 -23.88 -29.12 26.49
CA ILE A 85 -24.93 -28.67 25.57
C ILE A 85 -24.67 -29.17 24.13
N ASN A 86 -23.40 -29.31 23.75
CA ASN A 86 -22.98 -29.71 22.40
C ASN A 86 -21.73 -30.61 22.45
N PRO A 87 -21.91 -31.93 22.65
CA PRO A 87 -20.80 -32.84 22.84
C PRO A 87 -19.96 -32.97 21.56
N ARG A 88 -18.64 -32.85 21.74
CA ARG A 88 -17.68 -33.12 20.66
C ARG A 88 -17.82 -34.58 20.19
N PRO A 89 -17.80 -34.85 18.89
CA PRO A 89 -17.80 -36.22 18.40
C PRO A 89 -16.54 -36.97 18.86
N ASN A 90 -16.70 -38.26 19.17
CA ASN A 90 -15.61 -39.12 19.68
C ASN A 90 -14.58 -39.51 18.61
N LYS A 91 -14.69 -39.02 17.36
CA LYS A 91 -13.84 -39.42 16.24
C LYS A 91 -12.67 -38.43 16.01
N PRO A 92 -11.42 -38.90 15.99
CA PRO A 92 -10.25 -38.05 15.77
C PRO A 92 -10.10 -37.50 14.34
N ASP A 93 -10.72 -38.15 13.34
CA ASP A 93 -10.51 -37.87 11.91
C ASP A 93 -11.29 -36.64 11.38
N GLU A 94 -12.16 -36.06 12.21
CA GLU A 94 -12.98 -34.87 11.85
C GLU A 94 -12.35 -33.55 12.32
N LYS A 95 -11.09 -33.58 12.80
CA LYS A 95 -10.37 -32.37 13.18
C LYS A 95 -10.25 -31.42 11.98
N MET A 96 -10.58 -30.16 12.22
CA MET A 96 -10.38 -29.09 11.24
C MET A 96 -8.92 -29.06 10.79
N LYS A 97 -8.73 -28.97 9.48
CA LYS A 97 -7.41 -28.86 8.87
C LYS A 97 -6.90 -27.41 9.00
N PRO A 98 -5.57 -27.20 8.93
CA PRO A 98 -5.03 -25.86 8.74
C PRO A 98 -5.60 -25.20 7.49
N ILE A 99 -5.69 -23.88 7.55
CA ILE A 99 -6.03 -23.04 6.40
C ILE A 99 -4.98 -23.25 5.31
N ASP A 100 -5.44 -23.43 4.08
CA ASP A 100 -4.63 -23.53 2.87
C ASP A 100 -5.01 -22.45 1.85
N ASN A 101 -4.12 -22.22 0.88
CA ASN A 101 -4.33 -21.30 -0.23
C ASN A 101 -4.68 -19.86 0.21
N PHE A 102 -3.97 -19.34 1.21
CA PHE A 102 -4.09 -17.95 1.62
C PHE A 102 -3.59 -17.04 0.49
N THR A 103 -4.42 -16.11 0.04
CA THR A 103 -4.07 -15.12 -0.98
C THR A 103 -4.50 -13.74 -0.53
N PHE A 104 -3.82 -12.72 -1.05
CA PHE A 104 -4.16 -11.33 -0.81
C PHE A 104 -3.93 -10.50 -2.07
N ILE A 105 -4.76 -9.47 -2.27
CA ILE A 105 -4.70 -8.57 -3.42
C ILE A 105 -5.10 -7.16 -2.96
N TYR A 106 -4.35 -6.14 -3.36
CA TYR A 106 -4.77 -4.74 -3.30
C TYR A 106 -5.51 -4.38 -4.58
N ASP A 107 -6.66 -3.72 -4.47
CA ASP A 107 -7.35 -3.15 -5.63
C ASP A 107 -6.75 -1.79 -6.05
N GLU A 108 -7.33 -1.17 -7.07
CA GLU A 108 -6.90 0.14 -7.58
C GLU A 108 -7.10 1.28 -6.58
N GLN A 109 -7.91 1.05 -5.54
CA GLN A 109 -8.19 1.96 -4.43
C GLN A 109 -7.37 1.61 -3.18
N TYR A 110 -6.40 0.69 -3.30
CA TYR A 110 -5.55 0.17 -2.23
C TYR A 110 -6.31 -0.47 -1.08
N LEU A 111 -7.52 -0.94 -1.34
CA LEU A 111 -8.26 -1.77 -0.42
C LEU A 111 -7.76 -3.21 -0.53
N LEU A 112 -7.50 -3.82 0.62
CA LEU A 112 -6.99 -5.18 0.71
C LEU A 112 -8.16 -6.17 0.70
N SER A 113 -8.07 -7.13 -0.21
CA SER A 113 -8.87 -8.35 -0.17
C SER A 113 -7.99 -9.53 0.23
N ILE A 114 -8.42 -10.31 1.21
CA ILE A 114 -7.74 -11.51 1.69
C ILE A 114 -8.70 -12.68 1.53
N SER A 115 -8.23 -13.83 1.05
CA SER A 115 -9.05 -15.02 0.92
C SER A 115 -8.26 -16.30 1.19
N TRP A 116 -8.99 -17.36 1.53
CA TRP A 116 -8.44 -18.69 1.75
C TRP A 116 -9.45 -19.77 1.39
N ASN A 117 -9.01 -21.03 1.35
CA ASN A 117 -9.91 -22.15 1.10
C ASN A 117 -10.81 -22.41 2.33
N PRO A 118 -12.13 -22.65 2.14
CA PRO A 118 -13.01 -23.00 3.25
C PRO A 118 -12.54 -24.28 3.97
N VAL A 119 -12.48 -24.23 5.30
CA VAL A 119 -12.10 -25.39 6.13
C VAL A 119 -13.36 -26.19 6.47
N PRO A 120 -13.41 -27.49 6.14
CA PRO A 120 -14.53 -28.34 6.54
C PRO A 120 -14.74 -28.30 8.05
N ASN A 121 -16.00 -28.24 8.47
CA ASN A 121 -16.44 -28.14 9.88
C ASN A 121 -16.15 -26.80 10.58
N ALA A 122 -15.58 -25.80 9.90
CA ALA A 122 -15.47 -24.44 10.45
C ALA A 122 -16.80 -23.69 10.30
N ASP A 123 -17.24 -23.06 11.39
CA ASP A 123 -18.45 -22.25 11.42
C ASP A 123 -18.12 -20.75 11.26
N ILE A 124 -16.97 -20.32 11.80
CA ILE A 124 -16.42 -18.96 11.66
C ILE A 124 -14.90 -19.01 11.51
N TYR A 125 -14.31 -17.90 11.10
CA TYR A 125 -12.88 -17.65 11.05
C TYR A 125 -12.53 -16.43 11.88
N VAL A 126 -11.40 -16.51 12.58
CA VAL A 126 -10.80 -15.38 13.27
C VAL A 126 -9.52 -15.00 12.56
N VAL A 127 -9.51 -13.81 11.98
CA VAL A 127 -8.34 -13.22 11.34
C VAL A 127 -7.64 -12.34 12.36
N VAL A 128 -6.42 -12.72 12.74
CA VAL A 128 -5.55 -11.97 13.64
C VAL A 128 -4.49 -11.29 12.80
N HIS A 129 -4.31 -9.98 12.99
CA HIS A 129 -3.30 -9.23 12.26
C HIS A 129 -2.54 -8.24 13.15
N TRP A 130 -1.29 -7.96 12.81
CA TRP A 130 -0.43 -7.00 13.49
C TRP A 130 0.67 -6.49 12.55
N ALA A 131 1.22 -5.32 12.86
CA ALA A 131 2.44 -4.85 12.18
C ALA A 131 3.63 -5.69 12.65
N THR A 132 4.44 -6.18 11.72
CA THR A 132 5.58 -7.07 12.02
C THR A 132 6.59 -6.46 13.02
N ASN A 133 6.72 -5.13 13.04
CA ASN A 133 7.57 -4.39 13.97
C ASN A 133 6.91 -4.11 15.34
N SER A 134 5.62 -4.44 15.53
CA SER A 134 4.83 -4.15 16.73
C SER A 134 3.93 -5.33 17.09
N ILE A 135 4.52 -6.38 17.69
CA ILE A 135 3.80 -7.59 18.13
C ILE A 135 2.87 -7.30 19.33
N LEU A 136 3.10 -6.21 20.05
CA LEU A 136 2.33 -5.83 21.25
C LEU A 136 0.92 -5.30 20.94
N GLN A 137 0.63 -4.99 19.66
CA GLN A 137 -0.66 -4.48 19.22
C GLN A 137 -1.18 -5.32 18.05
N TYR A 138 -1.98 -6.33 18.37
CA TYR A 138 -2.71 -7.11 17.37
C TYR A 138 -4.19 -6.74 17.39
N SER A 139 -4.84 -6.90 16.24
CA SER A 139 -6.29 -6.77 16.09
C SER A 139 -6.88 -8.08 15.59
N GLN A 140 -8.17 -8.27 15.84
CA GLN A 140 -8.89 -9.49 15.50
C GLN A 140 -10.18 -9.14 14.77
N ILE A 141 -10.48 -9.90 13.72
CA ILE A 141 -11.71 -9.79 12.94
C ILE A 141 -12.37 -11.16 12.93
N ILE A 142 -13.68 -11.20 13.19
CA ILE A 142 -14.48 -12.42 13.14
C ILE A 142 -15.33 -12.36 11.87
N THR A 143 -15.30 -13.44 11.09
CA THR A 143 -16.07 -13.54 9.84
C THR A 143 -16.62 -14.96 9.67
N THR A 144 -17.80 -15.08 9.06
CA THR A 144 -18.38 -16.37 8.62
C THR A 144 -17.86 -16.77 7.25
N SER A 145 -17.29 -15.83 6.50
CA SER A 145 -16.85 -16.02 5.13
C SER A 145 -15.35 -16.35 5.08
N PRO A 146 -14.88 -17.18 4.14
CA PRO A 146 -13.48 -17.55 3.99
C PRO A 146 -12.66 -16.44 3.28
N PHE A 147 -13.09 -15.18 3.43
CA PHE A 147 -12.48 -14.01 2.83
C PHE A 147 -12.85 -12.74 3.62
N LEU A 148 -12.04 -11.70 3.45
CA LEU A 148 -12.30 -10.32 3.82
C LEU A 148 -12.16 -9.47 2.57
N HIS A 149 -13.15 -8.64 2.27
CA HIS A 149 -13.10 -7.68 1.17
C HIS A 149 -13.07 -6.25 1.70
N ASN A 150 -12.45 -5.36 0.93
CA ASN A 150 -12.40 -3.93 1.20
C ASN A 150 -11.84 -3.59 2.60
N PHE A 151 -10.88 -4.38 3.06
CA PHE A 151 -10.23 -4.20 4.35
C PHE A 151 -9.04 -3.26 4.21
N THR A 152 -8.76 -2.45 5.23
CA THR A 152 -7.56 -1.62 5.29
C THR A 152 -6.87 -1.82 6.62
N PHE A 153 -5.54 -1.89 6.59
CA PHE A 153 -4.76 -1.77 7.81
C PHE A 153 -4.90 -0.34 8.36
N SER A 154 -4.63 -0.17 9.66
CA SER A 154 -4.57 1.17 10.25
C SER A 154 -3.63 2.05 9.41
N PRO A 155 -3.97 3.34 9.16
CA PRO A 155 -3.11 4.24 8.38
C PRO A 155 -1.66 4.30 8.88
N HIS A 156 -1.44 4.10 10.19
CA HIS A 156 -0.11 4.06 10.79
C HIS A 156 0.75 2.85 10.38
N ASN A 157 0.12 1.78 9.91
CA ASN A 157 0.77 0.53 9.50
C ASN A 157 0.78 0.36 7.97
N LEU A 158 0.35 1.38 7.21
CA LEU A 158 0.28 1.29 5.75
C LEU A 158 1.66 1.03 5.13
N CYS A 159 2.69 1.76 5.59
CA CYS A 159 4.06 1.63 5.10
C CYS A 159 4.84 0.46 5.69
N GLN A 160 4.17 -0.48 6.36
CA GLN A 160 4.82 -1.57 7.10
C GLN A 160 4.30 -2.92 6.62
N GLU A 161 5.14 -3.93 6.75
CA GLU A 161 4.70 -5.31 6.56
C GLU A 161 3.75 -5.71 7.70
N ASN A 162 2.61 -6.26 7.33
CA ASN A 162 1.59 -6.72 8.26
C ASN A 162 1.54 -8.24 8.24
N ALA A 163 1.61 -8.86 9.41
CA ALA A 163 1.44 -10.30 9.57
C ALA A 163 -0.03 -10.62 9.80
N VAL A 164 -0.50 -11.70 9.16
CA VAL A 164 -1.88 -12.20 9.25
C VAL A 164 -1.87 -13.69 9.54
N GLN A 165 -2.69 -14.10 10.51
CA GLN A 165 -3.00 -15.50 10.78
C GLN A 165 -4.50 -15.70 10.85
N VAL A 166 -4.97 -16.86 10.39
CA VAL A 166 -6.38 -17.21 10.38
C VAL A 166 -6.59 -18.45 11.23
N VAL A 167 -7.62 -18.42 12.09
CA VAL A 167 -7.99 -19.54 12.95
C VAL A 167 -9.42 -19.96 12.61
N PRO A 168 -9.65 -21.19 12.11
CA PRO A 168 -10.98 -21.73 11.94
C PRO A 168 -11.55 -22.15 13.31
N ILE A 169 -12.80 -21.77 13.57
CA ILE A 169 -13.49 -22.08 14.82
C ILE A 169 -14.79 -22.83 14.50
N SER A 170 -15.05 -23.86 15.28
CA SER A 170 -16.31 -24.60 15.27
C SER A 170 -16.95 -24.60 16.65
N GLY A 171 -18.27 -24.41 16.69
CA GLY A 171 -19.07 -24.61 17.89
C GLY A 171 -19.02 -26.05 18.38
N ILE A 172 -19.01 -27.00 17.44
CA ILE A 172 -18.98 -28.45 17.72
C ILE A 172 -17.55 -28.90 17.99
N TYR A 173 -16.63 -28.69 17.03
CA TYR A 173 -15.28 -29.27 17.07
C TYR A 173 -14.26 -28.46 17.88
N GLY A 174 -14.61 -27.23 18.27
CA GLY A 174 -13.73 -26.32 19.00
C GLY A 174 -12.84 -25.50 18.08
N THR A 175 -11.62 -25.21 18.50
CA THR A 175 -10.66 -24.38 17.73
C THR A 175 -9.78 -25.27 16.86
N GLY A 176 -9.68 -24.94 15.58
CA GLY A 176 -8.75 -25.57 14.65
C GLY A 176 -7.33 -25.01 14.80
N PRO A 177 -6.36 -25.58 14.08
CA PRO A 177 -4.99 -25.06 14.09
C PRO A 177 -4.96 -23.66 13.47
N MET A 178 -4.18 -22.76 14.08
CA MET A 178 -3.88 -21.46 13.51
C MET A 178 -3.06 -21.65 12.23
N SER A 179 -3.33 -20.84 11.20
CA SER A 179 -2.56 -20.85 9.97
C SER A 179 -1.09 -20.50 10.22
N GLU A 180 -0.25 -20.80 9.26
CA GLU A 180 1.08 -20.17 9.18
C GLU A 180 0.93 -18.64 9.13
N GLN A 181 1.98 -17.95 9.53
CA GLN A 181 2.03 -16.49 9.48
C GLN A 181 2.19 -16.05 8.03
N ASN A 182 1.19 -15.37 7.50
CA ASN A 182 1.24 -14.78 6.16
C ASN A 182 1.68 -13.33 6.29
N VAL A 183 2.77 -12.96 5.62
CA VAL A 183 3.27 -11.58 5.61
C VAL A 183 2.72 -10.87 4.38
N ILE A 184 1.99 -9.79 4.60
CA ILE A 184 1.46 -8.92 3.57
C ILE A 184 2.37 -7.68 3.50
N PRO A 185 3.06 -7.46 2.36
CA PRO A 185 3.91 -6.29 2.19
C PRO A 185 3.06 -5.02 2.12
N PRO A 186 3.64 -3.84 2.39
CA PRO A 186 2.94 -2.57 2.18
C PRO A 186 2.50 -2.44 0.70
N PRO A 187 1.36 -1.77 0.43
CA PRO A 187 0.97 -1.47 -0.94
C PRO A 187 2.02 -0.59 -1.61
N ARG A 188 2.16 -0.72 -2.93
CA ARG A 188 3.10 0.08 -3.72
C ARG A 188 2.36 1.10 -4.58
N PRO A 189 2.86 2.33 -4.71
CA PRO A 189 2.19 3.36 -5.48
C PRO A 189 2.02 2.93 -6.94
N GLN A 190 0.79 3.04 -7.42
CA GLN A 190 0.35 2.76 -8.78
C GLN A 190 -0.18 4.04 -9.40
N ILE A 191 0.32 4.34 -10.59
CA ILE A 191 -0.07 5.50 -11.38
C ILE A 191 -0.08 5.14 -12.87
N SER A 192 -0.96 5.79 -13.63
CA SER A 192 -1.04 5.67 -15.07
C SER A 192 0.30 6.07 -15.71
N PRO A 193 0.92 5.25 -16.59
CA PRO A 193 2.20 5.59 -17.24
C PRO A 193 2.13 6.82 -18.15
N ARG A 194 0.93 7.29 -18.49
CA ARG A 194 0.70 8.33 -19.49
C ARG A 194 0.97 9.71 -18.92
N LEU A 195 1.80 10.46 -19.64
CA LEU A 195 1.99 11.89 -19.42
C LEU A 195 1.31 12.70 -20.52
N LYS A 196 0.69 13.81 -20.14
CA LYS A 196 0.12 14.78 -21.07
C LYS A 196 1.01 16.01 -21.14
N LEU A 197 1.53 16.32 -22.33
CA LEU A 197 2.23 17.59 -22.54
C LEU A 197 1.27 18.77 -22.39
N LEU A 198 1.45 19.58 -21.35
CA LEU A 198 0.63 20.76 -21.09
C LEU A 198 1.22 21.98 -21.79
N SER A 199 2.49 22.27 -21.51
CA SER A 199 3.17 23.42 -22.07
C SER A 199 4.64 23.16 -22.35
N MET A 200 5.16 23.98 -23.26
CA MET A 200 6.56 24.09 -23.60
C MET A 200 6.80 25.57 -23.88
N ILE A 201 7.57 26.22 -23.01
CA ILE A 201 7.71 27.67 -22.98
C ILE A 201 9.18 28.03 -23.10
N TYR A 202 9.51 28.88 -24.07
CA TYR A 202 10.83 29.45 -24.20
C TYR A 202 11.01 30.63 -23.24
N GLU A 203 12.09 30.61 -22.48
CA GLU A 203 12.52 31.67 -21.59
C GLU A 203 13.86 32.22 -22.09
N PRO A 204 14.00 33.54 -22.27
CA PRO A 204 15.26 34.17 -22.70
C PRO A 204 16.25 34.27 -21.53
N LYS A 205 16.41 33.17 -20.79
CA LYS A 205 17.34 33.02 -19.68
C LYS A 205 18.33 31.92 -20.06
N LYS A 206 19.62 32.16 -19.82
CA LYS A 206 20.67 31.18 -20.10
C LYS A 206 20.40 29.87 -19.33
N TYR A 207 20.42 28.74 -20.03
CA TYR A 207 20.43 27.42 -19.42
C TYR A 207 21.88 27.01 -19.17
N VAL A 208 22.17 26.56 -17.95
CA VAL A 208 23.50 26.09 -17.55
C VAL A 208 23.32 24.80 -16.76
N ALA A 209 23.87 23.71 -17.27
CA ALA A 209 23.85 22.41 -16.60
C ALA A 209 25.19 21.71 -16.81
N GLN A 210 25.94 21.51 -15.72
CA GLN A 210 27.27 20.92 -15.74
C GLN A 210 28.21 21.63 -16.74
N ASN A 211 28.54 20.99 -17.86
CA ASN A 211 29.43 21.51 -18.92
C ASN A 211 28.66 21.96 -20.18
N TYR A 212 27.35 22.04 -20.11
CA TYR A 212 26.48 22.40 -21.21
C TYR A 212 25.80 23.76 -20.94
N GLU A 213 25.81 24.61 -21.95
CA GLU A 213 25.24 25.95 -21.87
C GLU A 213 24.42 26.27 -23.13
N ALA A 214 23.26 26.90 -22.93
CA ALA A 214 22.42 27.39 -24.01
C ALA A 214 21.96 28.82 -23.73
N ASN A 215 21.76 29.61 -24.79
CA ASN A 215 21.39 31.03 -24.68
C ASN A 215 19.97 31.27 -24.15
N GLY A 216 19.14 30.23 -24.12
CA GLY A 216 17.79 30.25 -23.58
C GLY A 216 17.47 28.93 -22.89
N THR A 217 16.36 28.92 -22.16
CA THR A 217 15.82 27.75 -21.47
C THR A 217 14.46 27.44 -22.05
N ILE A 218 14.13 26.15 -22.16
CA ILE A 218 12.79 25.69 -22.48
C ILE A 218 12.26 24.96 -21.25
N THR A 219 11.19 25.48 -20.68
CA THR A 219 10.46 24.85 -19.58
C THR A 219 9.39 23.95 -20.18
N ILE A 220 9.43 22.66 -19.84
CA ILE A 220 8.49 21.63 -20.28
C ILE A 220 7.64 21.25 -19.08
N LYS A 221 6.31 21.25 -19.27
CA LYS A 221 5.36 20.87 -18.23
C LYS A 221 4.50 19.70 -18.69
N PHE A 222 4.51 18.64 -17.89
CA PHE A 222 3.62 17.49 -18.06
C PHE A 222 2.54 17.46 -16.97
N GLY A 223 1.37 16.96 -17.34
CA GLY A 223 0.32 16.56 -16.42
C GLY A 223 0.20 15.05 -16.37
N TYR A 224 -0.12 14.50 -15.20
CA TYR A 224 -0.40 13.08 -14.99
C TYR A 224 -1.80 12.91 -14.36
N GLU A 225 -2.30 11.67 -14.38
CA GLU A 225 -3.59 11.34 -13.77
C GLU A 225 -3.43 11.13 -12.25
N PRO A 226 -4.37 11.61 -11.42
CA PRO A 226 -4.31 11.44 -9.97
C PRO A 226 -4.35 9.95 -9.59
N SER A 227 -3.65 9.58 -8.52
CA SER A 227 -3.66 8.22 -7.96
C SER A 227 -4.67 8.12 -6.82
N ALA A 228 -5.14 6.91 -6.52
CA ALA A 228 -5.90 6.62 -5.30
C ALA A 228 -5.00 6.40 -4.07
N TRP A 229 -3.73 6.81 -4.14
CA TRP A 229 -2.73 6.56 -3.10
C TRP A 229 -3.23 7.01 -1.72
N PRO A 230 -3.24 6.14 -0.68
CA PRO A 230 -3.92 6.45 0.58
C PRO A 230 -3.31 7.61 1.37
N LEU A 231 -2.04 7.93 1.14
CA LEU A 231 -1.36 9.08 1.77
C LEU A 231 -1.54 10.38 0.96
N GLY A 232 -2.23 10.29 -0.18
CA GLY A 232 -2.50 11.39 -1.11
C GLY A 232 -1.32 11.69 -2.04
N ASP A 233 -1.59 12.34 -3.18
CA ASP A 233 -0.56 12.68 -4.18
C ASP A 233 0.48 13.69 -3.67
N GLY A 234 0.24 14.31 -2.52
CA GLY A 234 1.22 15.12 -1.82
C GLY A 234 2.47 14.32 -1.46
N ASP A 235 2.28 13.05 -1.11
CA ASP A 235 3.31 12.08 -0.71
C ASP A 235 4.05 11.45 -1.90
N LEU A 236 3.55 11.66 -3.13
CA LEU A 236 4.14 11.06 -4.32
C LEU A 236 5.11 12.02 -5.01
N GLU A 237 6.29 11.50 -5.32
CA GLU A 237 7.23 12.03 -6.30
C GLU A 237 7.12 11.21 -7.59
N VAL A 238 6.81 11.88 -8.70
CA VAL A 238 6.61 11.25 -10.01
C VAL A 238 7.81 11.57 -10.89
N ILE A 239 8.54 10.54 -11.30
CA ILE A 239 9.76 10.66 -12.08
C ILE A 239 9.47 10.21 -13.52
N PRO A 240 9.57 11.12 -14.51
CA PRO A 240 9.35 10.78 -15.90
C PRO A 240 10.61 10.17 -16.52
N MET A 241 10.40 9.26 -17.47
CA MET A 241 11.40 9.04 -18.51
C MET A 241 11.20 10.13 -19.58
N PHE A 242 12.27 10.85 -19.91
CA PHE A 242 12.29 11.80 -21.01
C PHE A 242 13.53 11.56 -21.88
N HIS A 243 13.37 10.73 -22.90
CA HIS A 243 14.48 10.22 -23.69
C HIS A 243 14.56 10.88 -25.06
N MET A 244 15.74 11.39 -25.41
CA MET A 244 16.02 11.96 -26.72
C MET A 244 16.22 10.83 -27.74
N MET A 245 15.32 10.74 -28.72
CA MET A 245 15.37 9.70 -29.75
C MET A 245 16.31 10.07 -30.90
N LEU A 246 16.14 11.27 -31.45
CA LEU A 246 16.91 11.76 -32.60
C LEU A 246 16.88 13.28 -32.67
N CYS A 247 17.93 13.87 -33.22
CA CYS A 247 17.97 15.27 -33.64
C CYS A 247 18.25 15.32 -35.14
N ALA A 248 17.59 16.24 -35.85
CA ALA A 248 17.84 16.42 -37.28
C ALA A 248 19.26 16.96 -37.53
N GLU A 249 19.76 17.80 -36.62
CA GLU A 249 21.09 18.40 -36.69
C GLU A 249 21.83 18.11 -35.36
N PRO A 250 22.44 16.92 -35.21
CA PRO A 250 23.14 16.56 -33.98
C PRO A 250 24.42 17.38 -33.83
N ASP A 251 24.67 17.85 -32.62
CA ASP A 251 25.94 18.49 -32.26
C ASP A 251 26.72 17.53 -31.36
N LEU A 252 27.86 17.06 -31.85
CA LEU A 252 28.71 16.10 -31.15
C LEU A 252 29.79 16.80 -30.30
N THR A 253 29.84 18.14 -30.30
CA THR A 253 30.84 18.90 -29.54
C THR A 253 30.49 19.03 -28.06
N GLN A 254 29.23 18.83 -27.70
CA GLN A 254 28.73 18.93 -26.32
C GLN A 254 27.79 17.78 -26.00
N ALA A 255 27.99 17.15 -24.84
CA ALA A 255 27.05 16.18 -24.31
C ALA A 255 25.81 16.90 -23.79
N VAL A 256 24.63 16.56 -24.34
CA VAL A 256 23.35 17.09 -23.86
C VAL A 256 23.02 16.42 -22.52
N PRO A 257 22.78 17.19 -21.44
CA PRO A 257 22.42 16.62 -20.15
C PRO A 257 21.04 15.98 -20.20
N VAL A 258 20.85 14.93 -19.40
CA VAL A 258 19.52 14.35 -19.17
C VAL A 258 18.69 15.37 -18.41
N PRO A 259 17.49 15.75 -18.89
CA PRO A 259 16.67 16.74 -18.20
C PRO A 259 16.17 16.18 -16.87
N GLU A 260 16.33 16.98 -15.81
CA GLU A 260 15.74 16.69 -14.50
C GLU A 260 14.34 17.29 -14.43
N PHE A 261 13.42 16.55 -13.82
CA PHE A 261 12.04 16.97 -13.60
C PHE A 261 11.77 17.02 -12.10
N SER A 262 10.98 18.01 -11.69
CA SER A 262 10.53 18.18 -10.31
C SER A 262 9.02 18.39 -10.26
N LYS A 263 8.43 18.22 -9.08
CA LYS A 263 7.01 18.53 -8.83
C LYS A 263 6.68 19.96 -9.26
N GLY A 264 5.69 20.09 -10.13
CA GLY A 264 5.22 21.39 -10.61
C GLY A 264 4.42 22.14 -9.54
N LYS A 265 4.18 23.43 -9.76
CA LYS A 265 3.38 24.26 -8.82
C LYS A 265 1.90 23.90 -8.80
N ASP A 266 1.39 23.38 -9.92
CA ASP A 266 0.01 22.95 -10.04
C ASP A 266 -0.12 21.47 -9.66
N GLN A 267 -1.28 21.09 -9.14
CA GLN A 267 -1.55 19.69 -8.81
C GLN A 267 -1.40 18.78 -10.04
N TYR A 268 -0.86 17.60 -9.81
CA TYR A 268 -0.66 16.56 -10.84
C TYR A 268 0.21 17.00 -12.00
N THR A 269 1.21 17.85 -11.72
CA THR A 269 2.16 18.29 -12.74
C THR A 269 3.60 18.06 -12.34
N ILE A 270 4.44 17.87 -13.36
CA ILE A 270 5.89 17.83 -13.26
C ILE A 270 6.47 18.79 -14.29
N GLU A 271 7.57 19.44 -13.93
CA GLU A 271 8.22 20.47 -14.72
C GLU A 271 9.71 20.15 -14.85
N GLY A 272 10.25 20.29 -16.06
CA GLY A 272 11.66 20.07 -16.37
C GLY A 272 12.17 21.14 -17.32
N GLN A 273 13.50 21.29 -17.39
CA GLN A 273 14.14 22.33 -18.20
C GLN A 273 15.19 21.75 -19.14
N VAL A 274 15.22 22.26 -20.37
CA VAL A 274 16.22 21.93 -21.39
C VAL A 274 16.80 23.18 -22.05
N GLY A 275 17.98 23.06 -22.67
CA GLY A 275 18.60 24.16 -23.41
C GLY A 275 17.82 24.51 -24.68
N SER A 276 17.77 25.81 -25.01
CA SER A 276 17.03 26.31 -26.17
C SER A 276 17.57 25.84 -27.53
N ASP A 277 18.84 25.45 -27.60
CA ASP A 277 19.47 24.87 -28.79
C ASP A 277 18.79 23.59 -29.27
N MET A 278 18.07 22.89 -28.39
CA MET A 278 17.20 21.78 -28.77
C MET A 278 16.16 22.18 -29.85
N MET A 279 15.69 23.44 -29.86
CA MET A 279 14.76 23.97 -30.87
C MET A 279 15.37 24.06 -32.26
N TYR A 280 16.66 24.41 -32.34
CA TYR A 280 17.36 24.57 -33.61
C TYR A 280 17.77 23.21 -34.18
N ARG A 281 18.13 22.27 -33.30
CA ARG A 281 18.50 20.90 -33.64
C ARG A 281 17.31 20.00 -34.02
N LYS A 282 16.07 20.47 -33.81
CA LYS A 282 14.80 19.75 -34.07
C LYS A 282 14.80 18.36 -33.42
N CYS A 283 15.13 18.32 -32.13
CA CYS A 283 15.23 17.07 -31.39
C CYS A 283 13.84 16.52 -31.03
N LYS A 284 13.67 15.21 -31.20
CA LYS A 284 12.47 14.47 -30.84
C LYS A 284 12.71 13.69 -29.55
N PHE A 285 11.72 13.75 -28.67
CA PHE A 285 11.74 13.10 -27.38
C PHE A 285 10.56 12.16 -27.26
N ILE A 286 10.80 11.01 -26.62
CA ILE A 286 9.76 10.09 -26.15
C ILE A 286 9.66 10.24 -24.63
N TYR A 287 8.45 10.19 -24.11
CA TYR A 287 8.24 10.38 -22.68
C TYR A 287 7.07 9.57 -22.11
N SER A 288 7.21 9.18 -20.85
CA SER A 288 6.21 8.51 -20.01
C SER A 288 6.59 8.66 -18.55
N ILE A 289 5.73 8.24 -17.62
CA ILE A 289 6.16 8.01 -16.24
C ILE A 289 7.09 6.78 -16.23
N GLN A 290 8.18 6.86 -15.46
CA GLN A 290 9.14 5.76 -15.29
C GLN A 290 9.06 5.18 -13.89
N GLU A 291 8.97 6.04 -12.89
CA GLU A 291 9.04 5.67 -11.49
C GLU A 291 8.12 6.60 -10.69
N VAL A 292 7.52 6.04 -9.64
CA VAL A 292 6.80 6.79 -8.62
C VAL A 292 7.35 6.40 -7.25
N HIS A 293 7.69 7.40 -6.46
CA HIS A 293 8.23 7.25 -5.11
C HIS A 293 7.23 7.80 -4.09
N SER A 294 7.07 7.12 -2.95
CA SER A 294 6.33 7.59 -1.79
C SER A 294 7.31 8.05 -0.71
N ASP A 295 7.26 9.34 -0.38
CA ASP A 295 8.17 9.96 0.59
C ASP A 295 7.99 9.38 2.00
N GLN A 296 6.74 9.17 2.43
CA GLN A 296 6.44 8.64 3.77
C GLN A 296 6.74 7.15 3.90
N CYS A 297 6.50 6.36 2.86
CA CYS A 297 6.75 4.93 2.90
C CYS A 297 8.18 4.55 2.49
N ASP A 298 8.95 5.48 1.91
CA ASP A 298 10.30 5.25 1.36
C ASP A 298 10.33 4.04 0.39
N ILE A 299 9.34 4.01 -0.52
CA ILE A 299 9.21 2.96 -1.53
C ILE A 299 9.08 3.57 -2.92
N SER A 300 9.80 2.98 -3.87
CA SER A 300 9.68 3.28 -5.29
C SER A 300 9.05 2.12 -6.04
N GLU A 301 8.20 2.44 -7.01
CA GLU A 301 7.65 1.49 -7.97
C GLU A 301 7.97 1.94 -9.40
N TYR A 302 8.53 1.03 -10.18
CA TYR A 302 8.80 1.26 -11.60
C TYR A 302 7.53 1.03 -12.41
N VAL A 303 7.16 2.04 -13.20
CA VAL A 303 5.95 2.00 -14.01
C VAL A 303 6.27 1.43 -15.39
N HIS A 304 5.66 0.30 -15.72
CA HIS A 304 5.86 -0.36 -17.01
C HIS A 304 4.90 0.21 -18.08
N ALA A 305 5.37 1.23 -18.80
CA ALA A 305 4.66 1.81 -19.94
C ALA A 305 4.57 0.83 -21.13
N LYS A 306 3.40 0.76 -21.78
CA LYS A 306 3.19 0.08 -23.06
C LYS A 306 3.41 1.05 -24.22
N THR A 307 3.47 0.54 -25.44
CA THR A 307 3.76 1.34 -26.64
C THR A 307 2.79 2.51 -26.84
N ASP A 308 1.53 2.34 -26.46
CA ASP A 308 0.46 3.35 -26.56
C ASP A 308 0.47 4.37 -25.42
N ASP A 309 1.30 4.16 -24.39
CA ASP A 309 1.43 5.08 -23.26
C ASP A 309 2.47 6.18 -23.50
N PHE A 310 3.38 5.95 -24.46
CA PHE A 310 4.43 6.90 -24.77
C PHE A 310 3.89 8.11 -25.54
N GLY A 311 4.15 9.29 -24.98
CA GLY A 311 4.04 10.54 -25.72
C GLY A 311 5.30 10.79 -26.56
N ASN A 312 5.15 11.58 -27.62
CA ASN A 312 6.27 12.11 -28.37
C ASN A 312 6.14 13.62 -28.51
N VAL A 313 7.27 14.31 -28.47
CA VAL A 313 7.32 15.76 -28.72
C VAL A 313 8.56 16.11 -29.52
N GLU A 314 8.39 17.02 -30.48
CA GLU A 314 9.49 17.64 -31.19
C GLU A 314 9.69 19.04 -30.63
N ILE A 315 10.89 19.32 -30.11
CA ILE A 315 11.24 20.67 -29.69
C ILE A 315 11.72 21.41 -30.94
N SER A 316 10.86 22.26 -31.50
CA SER A 316 11.20 23.08 -32.66
C SER A 316 10.70 24.51 -32.54
N MET A 317 11.42 25.45 -33.16
CA MET A 317 11.10 26.87 -33.14
C MET A 317 9.68 27.15 -33.65
N TYR A 318 9.23 26.40 -34.65
CA TYR A 318 7.90 26.54 -35.23
C TYR A 318 6.78 26.19 -34.24
N GLN A 319 6.93 25.12 -33.45
CA GLN A 319 5.90 24.73 -32.47
C GLN A 319 5.75 25.74 -31.34
N ILE A 320 6.85 26.34 -30.88
CA ILE A 320 6.81 27.36 -29.83
C ILE A 320 6.17 28.66 -30.36
N VAL A 321 6.51 29.08 -31.58
CA VAL A 321 5.97 30.30 -32.19
C VAL A 321 4.48 30.15 -32.56
N GLN A 322 4.03 28.99 -33.03
CA GLN A 322 2.61 28.74 -33.35
C GLN A 322 1.69 28.89 -32.13
N LYS A 323 2.12 28.42 -30.94
CA LYS A 323 1.35 28.61 -29.69
C LYS A 323 1.27 30.08 -29.27
N VAL A 324 2.33 30.86 -29.49
CA VAL A 324 2.33 32.30 -29.21
C VAL A 324 1.42 33.05 -30.19
N LEU A 325 1.45 32.70 -31.47
CA LEU A 325 0.58 33.29 -32.49
C LEU A 325 -0.91 32.96 -32.25
N SER A 326 -1.26 31.73 -31.85
CA SER A 326 -2.65 31.37 -31.54
C SER A 326 -3.20 32.14 -30.33
N LEU A 327 -2.37 32.42 -29.32
CA LEU A 327 -2.74 33.26 -28.18
C LEU A 327 -2.91 34.72 -28.63
N PHE A 328 -2.04 35.23 -29.48
CA PHE A 328 -2.12 36.59 -30.02
C PHE A 328 -3.40 36.80 -30.85
N GLU A 329 -3.79 35.81 -31.67
CA GLU A 329 -5.06 35.84 -32.41
C GLU A 329 -6.28 35.81 -31.49
N PHE A 330 -6.24 35.03 -30.40
CA PHE A 330 -7.30 35.02 -29.39
C PHE A 330 -7.46 36.38 -28.69
N PHE A 331 -6.35 37.03 -28.30
CA PHE A 331 -6.37 38.37 -27.72
C PHE A 331 -6.86 39.43 -28.71
N LEU A 332 -6.47 39.34 -29.98
CA LEU A 332 -6.99 40.21 -31.04
C LEU A 332 -8.50 40.01 -31.25
N HIS A 333 -8.99 38.79 -31.12
CA HIS A 333 -10.42 38.50 -31.24
C HIS A 333 -11.22 39.08 -30.06
N LEU A 334 -10.72 38.95 -28.83
CA LEU A 334 -11.32 39.57 -27.64
C LEU A 334 -11.31 41.10 -27.70
N ALA A 335 -10.22 41.70 -28.19
CA ALA A 335 -10.14 43.15 -28.40
C ALA A 335 -11.17 43.65 -29.42
N LYS A 336 -11.42 42.90 -30.51
CA LYS A 336 -12.49 43.21 -31.48
C LYS A 336 -13.89 43.06 -30.87
N CYS A 337 -14.14 42.06 -30.04
CA CYS A 337 -15.44 41.90 -29.37
C CYS A 337 -15.71 43.00 -28.34
N SER A 338 -14.68 43.47 -27.61
CA SER A 338 -14.83 44.60 -26.69
C SER A 338 -15.10 45.93 -27.38
N SER A 339 -14.70 46.10 -28.65
CA SER A 339 -14.95 47.34 -29.41
C SER A 339 -16.34 47.39 -30.04
N GLN A 340 -17.04 46.26 -30.15
CA GLN A 340 -18.40 46.20 -30.72
C GLN A 340 -19.51 46.30 -29.68
N GLY A 341 -19.20 46.20 -28.38
CA GLY A 341 -20.15 46.41 -27.28
C GLY A 341 -20.30 47.86 -26.78
N LYS A 342 -19.65 48.83 -27.45
CA LYS A 342 -19.83 50.27 -27.21
C LYS A 342 -20.44 50.93 -28.44
N LYS A 343 -21.72 50.66 -28.72
CA LYS A 343 -22.59 51.51 -29.54
C LYS A 343 -23.99 51.49 -28.97
#